data_AF-A0A958SI41-F1
#
_entry.id   AF-A0A958SI41-F1
#
_cell.length_a   1.000
_cell.length_b   1.000
_cell.length_c   1.000
_cell.angle_alpha   90.00
_cell.angle_beta   90.00
_cell.angle_gamma   90.00
#
_symmetry.space_group_name_H-M   'P 1'
#
loop_
_entity.id
_entity.type
_entity.pdbx_description
1 polymer ?
#
loop_
_entity_poly.entity_id
_entity_poly.type
_entity_poly.pdbx_seq_one_letter_code
_entity_poly.pdbx_strand_id
1 'polypeptide(L)'
;MKRVSELYGKHQGDAIYVVGSGASLRVFPVDFLRDKITIGLNMAWKWAPVQYGITIHPELNIPEFLGVRPDSPITWITGHEKCKGGLTAEQLKFAEENFYFFNYHGKLNTQPANEPSDSGRVLEWVEKPAGDNLYVWSS
;
A
#
# COMPACT_ATOMS: atom_id res chain seq x y z
N MET A 1 3.44 8.52 14.54
CA MET A 1 2.95 7.89 13.30
C MET A 1 3.43 8.68 12.10
N LYS A 2 4.14 8.05 11.16
CA LYS A 2 4.63 8.68 9.93
C LYS A 2 3.51 8.71 8.89
N ARG A 3 3.41 9.78 8.11
CA ARG A 3 2.34 9.92 7.10
C ARG A 3 2.85 9.68 5.69
N VAL A 4 2.01 9.12 4.83
CA VAL A 4 2.38 8.82 3.44
C VAL A 4 2.83 10.07 2.66
N SER A 5 2.32 11.26 3.00
CA SER A 5 2.77 12.52 2.39
C SER A 5 4.26 12.83 2.60
N GLU A 6 4.88 12.30 3.66
CA GLU A 6 6.33 12.43 3.89
C GLU A 6 7.18 11.72 2.82
N LEU A 7 6.57 10.81 2.04
CA LEU A 7 7.22 10.14 0.92
C LEU A 7 7.08 10.91 -0.40
N TYR A 8 6.30 12.00 -0.42
CA TYR A 8 6.06 12.78 -1.63
C TYR A 8 7.37 13.36 -2.18
N GLY A 9 7.61 13.19 -3.48
CA GLY A 9 8.80 13.67 -4.17
C GLY A 9 10.10 12.92 -3.83
N LYS A 10 10.06 11.87 -2.99
CA LYS A 10 11.27 11.14 -2.54
C LYS A 10 12.11 10.55 -3.69
N HIS A 11 11.45 10.15 -4.78
CA HIS A 11 12.06 9.54 -5.97
C HIS A 11 11.75 10.36 -7.23
N GLN A 12 11.76 11.70 -7.09
CA GLN A 12 11.42 12.59 -8.20
C GLN A 12 12.43 12.43 -9.34
N GLY A 13 11.92 12.08 -10.52
CA GLY A 13 12.75 11.85 -11.73
C GLY A 13 13.21 10.41 -11.90
N ASP A 14 13.03 9.55 -10.90
CA ASP A 14 13.37 8.12 -10.99
C ASP A 14 12.24 7.28 -11.59
N ALA A 15 12.60 6.12 -12.14
CA ALA A 15 11.63 5.12 -12.55
C ALA A 15 11.15 4.29 -11.36
N ILE A 16 9.83 4.25 -11.16
CA ILE A 16 9.17 3.47 -10.11
C ILE A 16 8.38 2.33 -10.75
N TYR A 17 8.55 1.12 -10.23
CA TYR A 17 7.85 -0.08 -10.70
C TYR A 17 6.80 -0.51 -9.67
N VAL A 18 5.56 -0.67 -10.11
CA VAL A 18 4.46 -1.13 -9.25
C VAL A 18 4.11 -2.56 -9.60
N VAL A 19 4.13 -3.45 -8.61
CA VAL A 19 4.00 -4.90 -8.81
C VAL A 19 2.87 -5.46 -7.96
N GLY A 20 1.90 -6.09 -8.62
CA GLY A 20 0.89 -6.93 -7.98
C GLY A 20 1.29 -8.41 -7.96
N SER A 21 0.52 -9.22 -7.24
CA SER A 21 0.73 -10.69 -7.13
C SER A 21 -0.04 -11.51 -8.17
N GLY A 22 -0.40 -10.90 -9.30
CA GLY A 22 -1.15 -11.56 -10.37
C GLY A 22 -0.37 -12.70 -11.05
N ALA A 23 -1.08 -13.58 -11.77
CA ALA A 23 -0.48 -14.74 -12.42
C ALA A 23 0.62 -14.38 -13.45
N SER A 24 0.56 -13.19 -14.04
CA SER A 24 1.58 -12.66 -14.96
C SER A 24 2.96 -12.53 -14.32
N LEU A 25 3.06 -12.39 -13.00
CA LEU A 25 4.35 -12.32 -12.30
C LEU A 25 5.15 -13.62 -12.44
N ARG A 26 4.49 -14.76 -12.67
CA ARG A 26 5.13 -16.08 -12.83
C ARG A 26 6.00 -16.19 -14.08
N VAL A 27 5.73 -15.36 -15.09
CA VAL A 27 6.46 -15.35 -16.36
C VAL A 27 7.26 -14.07 -16.55
N PHE A 28 7.19 -13.14 -15.60
CA PHE A 28 7.96 -11.91 -15.61
C PHE A 28 9.38 -12.19 -15.10
N PRO A 29 10.45 -11.64 -15.72
CA PRO A 29 11.82 -11.81 -15.24
C PRO A 29 12.06 -10.99 -13.96
N VAL A 30 11.66 -11.51 -12.79
CA VAL A 30 11.66 -10.78 -11.50
C VAL A 30 13.02 -10.20 -11.09
N ASP A 31 14.12 -10.80 -11.54
CA ASP A 31 15.47 -10.28 -11.29
C ASP A 31 15.71 -8.88 -11.89
N PHE A 32 14.93 -8.49 -12.90
CA PHE A 32 14.93 -7.11 -13.43
C PHE A 32 14.67 -6.06 -12.34
N LEU A 33 13.95 -6.42 -11.27
CA LEU A 33 13.51 -5.51 -10.20
C LEU A 33 14.54 -5.36 -9.06
N ARG A 34 15.60 -6.18 -9.02
CA ARG A 34 16.53 -6.29 -7.87
C ARG A 34 17.15 -4.97 -7.44
N ASP A 35 17.48 -4.11 -8.41
CA ASP A 35 18.09 -2.79 -8.18
C ASP A 35 17.16 -1.65 -8.60
N LYS A 36 15.83 -1.88 -8.57
CA LYS A 36 14.81 -0.91 -8.96
C LYS A 36 14.00 -0.46 -7.75
N ILE A 37 13.53 0.79 -7.80
CA ILE A 37 12.55 1.29 -6.85
C ILE A 37 11.22 0.58 -7.12
N THR A 38 10.92 -0.41 -6.28
CA THR A 38 9.76 -1.29 -6.48
C THR A 38 8.75 -1.12 -5.35
N ILE A 39 7.52 -0.82 -5.74
CA ILE A 39 6.33 -0.78 -4.87
C ILE A 39 5.56 -2.09 -5.06
N GLY A 40 5.53 -2.94 -4.04
CA GLY A 40 4.77 -4.18 -4.01
C GLY A 40 3.40 -3.99 -3.39
N LEU A 41 2.37 -4.55 -4.01
CA LEU A 41 1.02 -4.59 -3.46
C LEU A 41 0.79 -5.88 -2.67
N ASN A 42 0.21 -5.78 -1.48
CA ASN A 42 -0.15 -6.93 -0.63
C ASN A 42 1.06 -7.87 -0.41
N MET A 43 0.94 -9.14 -0.84
CA MET A 43 2.02 -10.14 -0.72
C MET A 43 3.00 -10.18 -1.90
N ALA A 44 3.09 -9.14 -2.74
CA ALA A 44 4.03 -9.14 -3.87
C ALA A 44 5.49 -9.38 -3.44
N TRP A 45 5.84 -9.02 -2.20
CA TRP A 45 7.16 -9.26 -1.59
C TRP A 45 7.56 -10.74 -1.49
N LYS A 46 6.61 -11.68 -1.58
CA LYS A 46 6.92 -13.12 -1.63
C LYS A 46 7.56 -13.55 -2.93
N TRP A 47 7.47 -12.72 -3.98
CA TRP A 47 7.80 -13.08 -5.35
C TRP A 47 8.76 -12.10 -6.02
N ALA A 48 8.86 -10.88 -5.49
CA ALA A 48 9.69 -9.82 -6.06
C ALA A 48 10.44 -9.06 -4.96
N PRO A 49 11.64 -8.52 -5.26
CA PRO A 49 12.34 -7.60 -4.37
C PRO A 49 11.54 -6.29 -4.28
N VAL A 50 11.05 -5.99 -3.09
CA VAL A 50 10.17 -4.83 -2.83
C VAL A 50 10.86 -3.88 -1.87
N GLN A 51 10.93 -2.59 -2.24
CA GLN A 51 11.42 -1.53 -1.36
C GLN A 51 10.27 -0.91 -0.52
N TYR A 52 9.08 -0.80 -1.13
CA TYR A 52 7.88 -0.26 -0.49
C TYR A 52 6.72 -1.24 -0.61
N GLY A 53 6.08 -1.59 0.51
CA GLY A 53 4.89 -2.42 0.52
C GLY A 53 3.64 -1.57 0.76
N ILE A 54 2.60 -1.72 -0.07
CA ILE A 54 1.30 -1.07 0.14
C ILE A 54 0.24 -2.16 0.39
N THR A 55 -0.52 -2.02 1.47
CA THR A 55 -1.67 -2.88 1.75
C THR A 55 -2.73 -2.17 2.58
N ILE A 56 -3.98 -2.62 2.47
CA ILE A 56 -5.08 -2.24 3.38
C ILE A 56 -5.42 -3.35 4.38
N HIS A 57 -4.79 -4.52 4.27
CA HIS A 57 -4.98 -5.66 5.18
C HIS A 57 -3.63 -6.06 5.77
N PRO A 58 -3.05 -5.23 6.66
CA PRO A 58 -1.74 -5.48 7.24
C PRO A 58 -1.64 -6.85 7.93
N GLU A 59 -2.70 -7.26 8.62
CA GLU A 59 -2.83 -8.53 9.34
C GLU A 59 -2.66 -9.77 8.44
N LEU A 60 -2.94 -9.63 7.14
CA LEU A 60 -2.84 -10.71 6.17
C LEU A 60 -1.58 -10.64 5.30
N ASN A 61 -0.95 -9.47 5.21
CA ASN A 61 0.03 -9.20 4.16
C ASN A 61 1.42 -8.81 4.67
N ILE A 62 1.53 -8.29 5.90
CA ILE A 62 2.80 -7.80 6.44
C ILE A 62 3.54 -8.93 7.16
N PRO A 63 4.77 -9.27 6.75
CA PRO A 63 5.49 -10.44 7.24
C PRO A 63 5.74 -10.41 8.75
N GLU A 64 6.00 -9.23 9.32
CA GLU A 64 6.16 -9.02 10.76
C GLU A 64 4.93 -9.46 11.57
N PHE A 65 3.72 -9.36 11.00
CA PHE A 65 2.48 -9.80 11.65
C PHE A 65 2.13 -11.26 11.36
N LEU A 66 2.74 -11.85 10.34
CA LEU A 66 2.58 -13.26 9.97
C LEU A 66 3.64 -14.16 10.60
N GLY A 67 4.62 -13.60 11.33
CA GLY A 67 5.73 -14.36 11.92
C GLY A 67 6.71 -14.89 10.88
N VAL A 68 6.78 -14.26 9.71
CA VAL A 68 7.72 -14.60 8.63
C VAL A 68 8.68 -13.46 8.39
N ARG A 69 9.84 -13.75 7.81
CA ARG A 69 10.86 -12.73 7.52
C ARG A 69 11.01 -12.56 6.01
N PRO A 70 10.91 -11.33 5.48
CA PRO A 70 11.20 -11.09 4.07
C PRO A 70 12.73 -11.14 3.84
N ASP A 71 13.13 -11.43 2.60
CA ASP A 71 14.55 -11.48 2.22
C ASP A 71 15.25 -10.11 2.32
N SER A 72 14.47 -9.03 2.20
CA SER A 72 14.93 -7.64 2.30
C SER A 72 13.98 -6.82 3.19
N PRO A 73 14.49 -5.78 3.88
CA PRO A 73 13.65 -4.83 4.61
C PRO A 73 12.66 -4.11 3.68
N ILE A 74 11.42 -3.96 4.12
CA ILE A 74 10.35 -3.31 3.35
C ILE A 74 9.85 -2.08 4.12
N THR A 75 9.76 -0.94 3.44
CA THR A 75 9.05 0.23 3.99
C THR A 75 7.56 0.04 3.79
N TRP A 76 6.83 -0.24 4.86
CA TRP A 76 5.38 -0.47 4.78
C TRP A 76 4.56 0.82 4.81
N ILE A 77 3.52 0.84 3.97
CA ILE A 77 2.52 1.88 3.82
C ILE A 77 1.14 1.23 3.95
N THR A 78 0.33 1.66 4.92
CA THR A 78 -0.96 1.01 5.21
C THR A 78 -2.06 1.97 5.68
N GLY A 79 -3.31 1.53 5.62
CA GLY A 79 -4.45 2.29 6.13
C GLY A 79 -4.50 2.26 7.66
N HIS A 80 -4.45 3.41 8.34
CA HIS A 80 -4.44 3.47 9.81
C HIS A 80 -5.71 2.87 10.43
N GLU A 81 -6.88 3.19 9.87
CA GLU A 81 -8.16 2.65 10.34
C GLU A 81 -8.26 1.13 10.18
N LYS A 82 -7.63 0.55 9.15
CA LYS A 82 -7.57 -0.92 9.00
C LYS A 82 -6.66 -1.55 10.05
N CYS A 83 -5.58 -0.90 10.42
CA CYS A 83 -4.71 -1.37 11.51
C CYS A 83 -5.47 -1.44 12.83
N LYS A 84 -6.25 -0.40 13.18
CA LYS A 84 -7.07 -0.38 14.40
C LYS A 84 -8.10 -1.50 14.46
N GLY A 85 -8.67 -1.88 13.32
CA GLY A 85 -9.69 -2.93 13.23
C GLY A 85 -9.14 -4.36 13.07
N GLY A 86 -7.90 -4.51 12.60
CA GLY A 86 -7.34 -5.81 12.20
C GLY A 86 -6.14 -6.30 13.03
N LEU A 87 -5.49 -5.44 13.82
CA LEU A 87 -4.28 -5.77 14.57
C LEU A 87 -4.52 -5.80 16.09
N THR A 88 -3.69 -6.56 16.82
CA THR A 88 -3.64 -6.46 18.29
C THR A 88 -3.06 -5.10 18.73
N ALA A 89 -3.20 -4.74 20.01
CA ALA A 89 -2.66 -3.49 20.54
C ALA A 89 -1.12 -3.40 20.38
N GLU A 90 -0.42 -4.52 20.58
CA GLU A 90 1.03 -4.61 20.42
C GLU A 90 1.45 -4.44 18.95
N GLN A 91 0.74 -5.11 18.04
CA GLN A 91 0.98 -5.00 16.59
C GLN A 91 0.68 -3.59 16.08
N LEU A 92 -0.40 -2.96 16.56
CA LEU A 92 -0.74 -1.58 16.23
C LEU A 92 0.36 -0.62 16.69
N LYS A 93 0.82 -0.74 17.92
CA LYS A 93 1.92 0.08 18.45
C LYS A 93 3.19 -0.08 17.60
N PHE A 94 3.56 -1.32 17.29
CA PHE A 94 4.68 -1.60 16.39
C PHE A 94 4.50 -0.94 15.02
N ALA A 95 3.30 -1.04 14.42
CA ALA A 95 3.00 -0.40 13.15
C ALA A 95 3.19 1.13 13.23
N GLU A 96 2.65 1.77 14.26
CA GLU A 96 2.67 3.24 14.41
C GLU A 96 4.08 3.84 14.56
N GLU A 97 5.02 3.04 15.07
CA GLU A 97 6.44 3.38 15.21
C GLU A 97 7.22 3.16 13.91
N ASN A 98 6.86 2.13 13.13
CA ASN A 98 7.69 1.65 12.02
C ASN A 98 7.17 2.04 10.64
N PHE A 99 5.85 2.16 10.45
CA PHE A 99 5.22 2.25 9.13
C PHE A 99 4.78 3.68 8.76
N TYR A 100 4.47 3.85 7.48
CA TYR A 100 3.79 5.02 6.94
C TYR A 100 2.30 4.75 6.80
N PHE A 101 1.50 5.78 7.02
CA PHE A 101 0.04 5.63 7.06
C PHE A 101 -0.66 6.56 6.09
N PHE A 102 -1.73 6.04 5.51
CA PHE A 102 -2.73 6.82 4.82
C PHE A 102 -4.09 6.66 5.49
N ASN A 103 -4.93 7.67 5.31
CA ASN A 103 -6.34 7.57 5.61
C ASN A 103 -7.08 7.17 4.34
N TYR A 104 -8.07 6.31 4.48
CA TYR A 104 -9.07 6.11 3.43
C TYR A 104 -10.35 6.78 3.92
N HIS A 105 -10.72 7.89 3.31
CA HIS A 105 -12.05 8.45 3.45
C HIS A 105 -12.77 8.18 2.14
N GLY A 106 -13.46 7.04 2.08
CA GLY A 106 -14.50 6.87 1.08
C GLY A 106 -15.61 7.89 1.39
N LYS A 107 -16.07 8.64 0.40
CA LYS A 107 -17.39 9.29 0.56
C LYS A 107 -18.46 8.20 0.52
N LEU A 108 -19.62 8.47 1.11
CA LEU A 108 -20.76 7.58 0.88
C LEU A 108 -20.95 7.47 -0.63
N ASN A 109 -21.10 6.25 -1.16
CA ASN A 109 -21.42 6.09 -2.58
C ASN A 109 -22.76 6.81 -2.82
N THR A 110 -22.74 7.88 -3.61
CA THR A 110 -23.95 8.62 -3.96
C THR A 110 -24.55 8.13 -5.28
N GLN A 111 -23.87 7.22 -5.96
CA GLN A 111 -24.33 6.66 -7.24
C GLN A 111 -25.42 5.60 -7.02
N PRO A 112 -26.36 5.46 -7.97
CA PRO A 112 -27.31 4.36 -8.02
C PRO A 112 -26.64 2.98 -7.98
N ALA A 113 -27.38 1.94 -7.58
CA ALA A 113 -26.85 0.57 -7.41
C ALA A 113 -26.27 -0.07 -8.68
N ASN A 114 -26.56 0.49 -9.86
CA ASN A 114 -26.11 0.02 -11.17
C ASN A 114 -25.04 0.93 -11.81
N GLU A 115 -24.57 1.93 -11.09
CA GLU A 115 -23.52 2.86 -11.54
C GLU A 115 -22.21 2.60 -10.78
N PRO A 116 -21.05 2.86 -11.39
CA PRO A 116 -19.76 2.72 -10.71
C PRO A 116 -19.69 3.58 -9.45
N SER A 117 -19.17 3.02 -8.36
CA SER A 117 -19.05 3.72 -7.08
C SER A 117 -18.24 5.01 -7.18
N ASP A 118 -18.78 6.13 -6.69
CA ASP A 118 -18.09 7.42 -6.62
C ASP A 118 -17.41 7.68 -5.27
N SER A 119 -17.49 6.70 -4.37
CA SER A 119 -16.87 6.75 -3.04
C SER A 119 -15.35 6.91 -3.10
N GLY A 120 -14.72 6.44 -4.18
CA GLY A 120 -13.29 6.54 -4.47
C GLY A 120 -12.98 7.64 -5.48
N ARG A 121 -12.89 8.90 -5.04
CA ARG A 121 -12.58 10.05 -5.91
C ARG A 121 -11.12 10.07 -6.38
N VAL A 122 -10.76 9.17 -7.28
CA VAL A 122 -9.48 9.18 -8.03
C VAL A 122 -9.15 10.58 -8.57
N LEU A 123 -10.16 11.37 -8.95
CA LEU A 123 -10.01 12.73 -9.46
C LEU A 123 -9.50 13.75 -8.41
N GLU A 124 -9.95 13.68 -7.15
CA GLU A 124 -9.47 14.61 -6.10
C GLU A 124 -7.99 14.37 -5.76
N TRP A 125 -7.54 13.11 -5.87
CA TRP A 125 -6.12 12.78 -5.72
C TRP A 125 -5.26 13.39 -6.82
N VAL A 126 -5.73 13.34 -8.08
CA VAL A 126 -5.02 13.94 -9.22
C VAL A 126 -4.83 15.45 -9.02
N GLU A 127 -5.79 16.12 -8.40
CA GLU A 127 -5.71 17.56 -8.13
C GLU A 127 -4.78 17.91 -6.95
N LYS A 128 -4.61 17.00 -5.97
CA LYS A 128 -3.77 17.21 -4.77
C LYS A 128 -3.00 15.92 -4.40
N PRO A 129 -1.96 15.55 -5.17
CA PRO A 129 -1.28 14.25 -5.05
C PRO A 129 -0.39 14.11 -3.79
N ALA A 130 -0.21 15.19 -3.02
CA ALA A 130 0.67 15.23 -1.84
C ALA A 130 -0.07 15.03 -0.50
N GLY A 131 -1.37 14.68 -0.53
CA GLY A 131 -2.16 14.48 0.69
C GLY A 131 -1.96 13.11 1.37
N ASP A 132 -2.46 12.97 2.59
CA ASP A 132 -2.42 11.72 3.36
C ASP A 132 -3.54 10.73 3.02
N ASN A 133 -4.38 11.08 2.04
CA ASN A 133 -5.54 10.29 1.67
C ASN A 133 -5.25 9.46 0.43
N LEU A 134 -5.43 8.14 0.53
CA LEU A 134 -5.41 7.22 -0.61
C LEU A 134 -6.84 6.73 -0.85
N TYR A 135 -7.34 6.92 -2.07
CA TYR A 135 -8.71 6.62 -2.45
C TYR A 135 -8.82 5.15 -2.85
N VAL A 136 -9.78 4.44 -2.26
CA VAL A 136 -10.02 3.02 -2.54
C VAL A 136 -11.04 2.91 -3.67
N TRP A 137 -10.68 2.18 -4.73
CA TRP A 137 -11.64 1.64 -5.68
C TRP A 137 -12.02 0.22 -5.24
N SER A 138 -13.25 0.01 -4.81
CA SER A 138 -13.80 -1.32 -4.55
C SER A 138 -14.91 -1.60 -5.56
N SER A 139 -14.76 -2.69 -6.30
CA SER A 139 -15.83 -3.28 -7.12
C SER A 139 -16.91 -3.90 -6.26
#